data_AF-A0A7W1IXG6-F1
#
_entry.id   AF-A0A7W1IXG6-F1
#
_cell.length_a   1.000
_cell.length_b   1.000
_cell.length_c   1.000
_cell.angle_alpha   90.00
_cell.angle_beta   90.00
_cell.angle_gamma   90.00
#
_symmetry.space_group_name_H-M   'P 1'
#
loop_
_entity.id
_entity.type
_entity.pdbx_description
1 polymer ?
#
loop_
_entity_poly.entity_id
_entity_poly.type
_entity_poly.pdbx_seq_one_letter_code
_entity_poly.pdbx_strand_id
1 'polypeptide(L)' 'DYILVSQDKPFIEHFFKQTDDKWLYQSYGAIDDFLKIETIDCELNLSEIYDRVELTFETEEFEEG' A
#
# COMPACT_ATOMS: atom_id res chain seq x y z
N ASP A 1 11.14 3.13 9.92
CA ASP A 1 9.86 2.96 9.20
C ASP A 1 9.06 1.86 9.86
N TYR A 2 7.73 1.98 9.84
CA TYR A 2 6.81 0.94 10.29
C TYR A 2 5.73 0.82 9.22
N ILE A 3 5.66 -0.35 8.57
CA ILE A 3 4.83 -0.57 7.39
C ILE A 3 3.89 -1.72 7.71
N LEU A 4 2.59 -1.51 7.48
CA LEU A 4 1.57 -2.55 7.53
C LEU A 4 1.09 -2.81 6.11
N VAL A 5 1.01 -4.09 5.75
CA VAL A 5 0.57 -4.55 4.42
C VAL A 5 -0.70 -5.37 4.63
N SER A 6 -1.79 -4.96 3.99
CA SER A 6 -3.06 -5.70 4.03
C SER A 6 -2.91 -7.00 3.23
N GLN A 7 -3.47 -8.10 3.70
CA GLN A 7 -3.30 -9.41 3.06
C GLN A 7 -4.30 -9.70 1.94
N ASP A 8 -5.44 -9.00 1.95
CA ASP A 8 -6.64 -9.29 1.15
C ASP A 8 -6.93 -8.24 0.08
N LYS A 9 -6.23 -7.10 0.11
CA LYS A 9 -6.40 -5.99 -0.83
C LYS A 9 -5.08 -5.23 -1.01
N PRO A 10 -4.88 -4.52 -2.14
CA PRO A 10 -3.69 -3.71 -2.35
C PRO A 10 -3.76 -2.45 -1.49
N PHE A 11 -3.38 -2.58 -0.21
CA PHE A 11 -3.44 -1.48 0.74
C PHE A 11 -2.29 -1.55 1.73
N ILE A 12 -1.51 -0.47 1.77
CA ILE A 12 -0.34 -0.33 2.63
C ILE A 12 -0.49 0.92 3.48
N GLU A 13 -0.16 0.79 4.76
CA GLU A 13 -0.02 1.89 5.71
C GLU A 13 1.45 2.05 6.07
N HIS A 14 1.97 3.27 5.92
CA HIS A 14 3.36 3.59 6.18
C HIS A 14 3.45 4.69 7.24
N PHE A 15 4.07 4.34 8.36
CA PHE A 15 4.39 5.25 9.44
C PHE A 15 5.90 5.50 9.43
N PHE A 16 6.32 6.76 9.33
CA PHE A 16 7.73 7.14 9.34
C PHE A 16 7.99 8.27 10.34
N LYS A 17 9.05 8.10 11.14
CA LYS A 17 9.46 9.05 12.17
C LYS A 17 10.00 10.32 11.53
N GLN A 18 9.56 11.45 12.06
CA GLN A 18 10.09 12.77 11.75
C GLN A 18 11.20 13.14 12.74
N THR A 19 11.96 14.18 12.41
CA THR A 19 13.01 14.73 13.27
C THR A 19 12.50 15.39 14.55
N ASP A 20 11.18 15.65 14.66
CA ASP A 20 10.52 16.26 15.81
C ASP A 20 9.82 15.25 16.74
N ASP A 21 10.26 13.98 16.72
CA ASP A 21 9.70 12.85 17.48
C ASP A 21 8.23 12.50 17.15
N LYS A 22 7.67 13.05 16.06
CA LYS A 22 6.35 12.66 15.56
C LYS A 22 6.44 11.56 14.52
N TRP A 23 5.32 10.88 14.30
CA TRP A 23 5.14 9.96 13.19
C TRP A 23 4.23 10.61 12.15
N LEU A 24 4.66 10.60 10.88
CA LEU A 24 3.76 10.84 9.77
C LEU A 24 3.16 9.52 9.31
N TYR A 25 1.92 9.59 8.85
CA TYR A 25 1.17 8.50 8.28
C TYR A 25 0.88 8.80 6.82
N GLN A 26 1.09 7.79 5.98
CA GLN A 26 0.71 7.79 4.58
C GLN A 26 0.13 6.42 4.24
N SER A 27 -0.87 6.39 3.36
CA SER A 27 -1.43 5.15 2.84
C SER A 27 -1.44 5.12 1.32
N TYR A 28 -1.35 3.90 0.79
CA TYR A 28 -1.32 3.59 -0.62
C TYR A 28 -2.38 2.53 -0.89
N GLY A 29 -3.13 2.69 -1.97
CA GLY A 29 -4.33 1.90 -2.23
C GLY A 29 -4.56 1.53 -3.69
N ALA A 30 -3.86 2.18 -4.62
CA ALA A 30 -3.88 1.82 -6.02
C ALA A 30 -2.76 0.81 -6.30
N ILE A 31 -3.03 -0.20 -7.13
CA ILE A 31 -2.05 -1.27 -7.42
C ILE A 31 -0.79 -0.73 -8.14
N ASP A 32 -0.90 0.43 -8.79
CA ASP A 32 0.16 1.17 -9.46
C ASP A 32 0.86 2.20 -8.55
N ASP A 33 0.44 2.36 -7.30
CA ASP A 33 1.13 3.23 -6.33
C ASP A 33 2.56 2.73 -6.04
N PHE A 34 3.40 3.68 -5.63
CA PHE A 34 4.78 3.42 -5.22
C PHE A 34 4.96 3.70 -3.73
N LEU A 35 5.38 2.69 -2.98
CA LEU A 35 5.83 2.84 -1.60
C LEU A 35 7.30 3.28 -1.61
N LYS A 36 7.57 4.48 -1.07
CA LYS A 36 8.92 4.99 -0.89
C LYS A 36 9.38 4.87 0.55
N ILE A 37 10.51 4.21 0.79
CA ILE A 37 11.13 4.01 2.09
C ILE A 37 12.48 4.74 2.11
N GLU A 38 12.44 6.03 2.42
CA GLU A 38 13.60 6.95 2.34
C GLU A 38 14.80 6.50 3.18
N THR A 39 14.58 5.85 4.33
CA THR A 39 15.66 5.46 5.25
C THR A 39 16.58 4.38 4.69
N ILE A 40 16.15 3.66 3.66
CA ILE A 40 16.90 2.61 2.98
C ILE A 40 17.02 2.85 1.47
N ASP A 41 16.65 4.05 0.99
CA ASP A 41 16.66 4.42 -0.43
C ASP A 41 15.98 3.36 -1.33
N CYS A 42 14.78 2.94 -0.92
CA CYS A 42 14.03 1.88 -1.59
C CYS A 42 12.69 2.40 -2.08
N GLU A 43 12.32 2.04 -3.29
CA GLU A 43 11.03 2.27 -3.90
C GLU A 43 10.47 0.94 -4.39
N LEU A 44 9.21 0.66 -4.08
CA LEU A 44 8.52 -0.58 -4.43
C LEU A 44 7.16 -0.26 -5.03
N ASN A 45 6.85 -0.86 -6.18
CA ASN A 45 5.50 -0.76 -6.72
C ASN A 45 4.56 -1.73 -5.96
N LEU A 46 3.33 -1.31 -5.67
CA LEU A 46 2.37 -2.18 -4.99
C LEU A 46 2.11 -3.47 -5.80
N SER A 47 2.10 -3.42 -7.13
CA SER A 47 1.97 -4.62 -7.97
C SER A 47 3.07 -5.66 -7.72
N GLU A 48 4.31 -5.24 -7.40
CA GLU A 48 5.41 -6.16 -7.07
C GLU A 48 5.24 -6.76 -5.68
N ILE A 49 4.73 -5.97 -4.72
CA ILE A 49 4.44 -6.42 -3.36
C ILE A 49 3.36 -7.50 -3.36
N TYR A 50 2.37 -7.36 -4.24
CA TYR A 50 1.21 -8.26 -4.35
C TYR A 50 1.32 -9.29 -5.51
N ASP A 51 2.46 -9.39 -6.21
CA ASP A 51 2.66 -10.25 -7.40
C ASP A 51 2.24 -11.72 -7.20
N ARG A 52 2.34 -12.22 -5.96
CA ARG A 52 2.02 -13.62 -5.61
C ARG A 52 0.84 -13.75 -4.64
N VAL A 53 0.05 -12.70 -4.52
CA VAL A 53 -1.15 -12.68 -3.68
C VAL A 53 -2.36 -12.78 -4.59
N GLU A 54 -3.22 -13.77 -4.34
CA GLU A 54 -4.50 -13.89 -5.03
C GLU A 54 -5.45 -12.81 -4.51
N LEU A 55 -5.60 -11.71 -5.26
CA LEU A 55 -6.52 -10.63 -4.94
C LEU A 55 -7.88 -10.91 -5.59
N THR A 56 -8.93 -11.04 -4.78
CA THR A 56 -10.30 -11.14 -5.26
C THR A 56 -10.88 -9.74 -5.43
N PHE A 57 -11.04 -9.30 -6.68
CA PHE A 57 -11.80 -8.10 -6.99
C PHE A 57 -13.26 -8.49 -7.11
N GLU A 58 -14.08 -8.15 -6.11
CA GLU A 58 -15.53 -8.21 -6.27
C GLU A 58 -15.89 -7.22 -7.38
N THR A 59 -16.30 -7.76 -8.52
CA THR A 59 -16.84 -6.95 -9.60
C THR A 59 -18.28 -6.68 -9.20
N GLU A 60 -18.61 -5.45 -8.81
CA GLU A 60 -20.01 -5.05 -8.67
C GLU A 60 -20.65 -5.12 -10.06
N GLU A 61 -21.44 -6.17 -10.31
CA GLU A 61 -22.29 -6.24 -11.49
C GLU A 61 -23.39 -5.20 -11.33
N PHE A 62 -23.28 -4.08 -12.04
CA PHE A 62 -24.38 -3.13 -12.17
C PHE A 62 -25.49 -3.82 -12.98
N GLU A 63 -26.55 -4.28 -12.32
CA GLU A 63 -27.79 -4.69 -13.00
C GLU A 63 -28.41 -3.43 -13.66
N GLU A 64 -28.33 -3.34 -14.98
CA GLU A 64 -29.15 -2.40 -15.76
C GLU A 64 -30.62 -2.81 -15.63
N GLY A 65 -31.39 -2.01 -14.89
CA GLY A 65 -32.86 -2.07 -14.81
C GLY A 65 -33.54 -0.97 -15.61
#